data_AF-A0AAU3KUJ3-F1
#
_entry.id   AF-A0AAU3KUJ3-F1
#
_cell.length_a   1.000
_cell.length_b   1.000
_cell.length_c   1.000
_cell.angle_alpha   90.00
_cell.angle_beta   90.00
_cell.angle_gamma   90.00
#
_symmetry.space_group_name_H-M   'P 1'
#
loop_
_entity.id
_entity.type
_entity.pdbx_description
1 polymer ?
#
loop_
_entity_poly.entity_id
_entity_poly.type
_entity_poly.pdbx_seq_one_letter_code
_entity_poly.pdbx_strand_id
1 'polypeptide(L)'
;MNGIARAAKTSQAPTRNIWDRERVRPAEGLLDARELLLAVAGNLEGGSPLIGWARELADLHSTLTTATVSPARRPADFDDRTVRGQISEVIGRIDEWSALHLPRPTAGRRHTHSLGEVISHIAATYAQMQRTLRHSGSAAHQHHAAMRFAQVQEGYADLVGEIRTLRVQLPLGAQGSAKTRSTPE
;
A
#
# COMPACT_ATOMS: atom_id res chain seq x y z
N MET A 1 -69.51 -37.09 14.51
CA MET A 1 -69.37 -36.75 13.08
C MET A 1 -68.39 -35.60 12.95
N ASN A 2 -67.32 -35.82 12.17
CA ASN A 2 -66.30 -34.88 11.64
C ASN A 2 -65.54 -34.00 12.68
N GLY A 3 -64.24 -34.10 12.93
CA GLY A 3 -63.13 -34.66 12.15
C GLY A 3 -62.49 -33.59 11.27
N ILE A 4 -61.45 -32.87 11.77
CA ILE A 4 -60.35 -32.35 10.94
C ILE A 4 -59.11 -32.13 11.83
N ALA A 5 -58.04 -32.87 11.54
CA ALA A 5 -56.69 -32.64 12.01
C ALA A 5 -56.01 -31.55 11.18
N ARG A 6 -55.11 -30.73 11.77
CA ARG A 6 -53.94 -30.20 11.04
C ARG A 6 -52.85 -29.61 11.95
N ALA A 7 -51.76 -30.36 11.99
CA ALA A 7 -50.35 -29.97 11.77
C ALA A 7 -49.75 -28.75 12.47
N ALA A 8 -48.74 -29.08 13.28
CA ALA A 8 -47.57 -28.33 13.69
C ALA A 8 -47.13 -27.17 12.78
N LYS A 9 -46.83 -26.03 13.39
CA LYS A 9 -45.80 -25.11 12.92
C LYS A 9 -44.81 -24.87 14.06
N THR A 10 -43.75 -25.65 14.05
CA THR A 10 -42.47 -25.37 14.68
C THR A 10 -42.00 -24.00 14.19
N SER A 11 -42.03 -23.00 15.07
CA SER A 11 -41.32 -21.72 14.87
C SER A 11 -39.82 -22.00 14.96
N GLN A 12 -39.23 -22.36 13.82
CA GLN A 12 -37.79 -22.43 13.67
C GLN A 12 -37.29 -21.00 13.47
N ALA A 13 -36.74 -20.43 14.55
CA ALA A 13 -36.04 -19.17 14.51
C ALA A 13 -34.89 -19.27 13.47
N PRO A 14 -34.69 -18.27 12.60
CA PRO A 14 -33.54 -18.28 11.71
C PRO A 14 -32.30 -18.10 12.57
N THR A 15 -31.53 -19.17 12.76
CA THR A 15 -30.14 -19.12 13.17
C THR A 15 -29.40 -18.23 12.19
N ARG A 16 -29.23 -16.96 12.57
CA ARG A 16 -28.29 -16.03 11.91
C ARG A 16 -26.93 -16.71 11.94
N ASN A 17 -26.48 -17.18 10.78
CA ASN A 17 -25.15 -17.71 10.56
C ASN A 17 -24.12 -16.72 11.13
N ILE A 18 -23.51 -17.09 12.25
CA ILE A 18 -22.35 -16.41 12.83
C ILE A 18 -21.13 -16.57 11.89
N TRP A 19 -21.19 -17.52 10.95
CA TRP A 19 -20.15 -17.86 9.99
C TRP A 19 -20.22 -17.09 8.65
N ASP A 20 -21.32 -16.39 8.34
CA ASP A 20 -21.42 -15.49 7.16
C ASP A 20 -20.77 -14.11 7.40
N ARG A 21 -20.24 -13.90 8.61
CA ARG A 21 -19.64 -12.63 9.05
C ARG A 21 -18.12 -12.58 8.92
N GLU A 22 -17.52 -13.51 8.19
CA GLU A 22 -16.23 -13.27 7.56
C GLU A 22 -16.45 -12.30 6.39
N ARG A 23 -16.87 -11.08 6.76
CA ARG A 23 -17.12 -9.98 5.84
C ARG A 23 -15.81 -9.80 5.10
N VAL A 24 -15.85 -10.00 3.78
CA VAL A 24 -14.91 -9.37 2.86
C VAL A 24 -14.86 -7.91 3.29
N ARG A 25 -13.83 -7.51 4.05
CA ARG A 25 -13.65 -6.11 4.37
C ARG A 25 -13.36 -5.46 3.02
N PRO A 26 -14.21 -4.54 2.54
CA PRO A 26 -13.82 -3.74 1.40
C PRO A 26 -12.45 -3.12 1.75
N ALA A 27 -11.58 -2.97 0.76
CA ALA A 27 -10.29 -2.29 0.93
C ALA A 27 -10.51 -0.78 1.17
N GLU A 28 -11.29 -0.45 2.20
CA GLU A 28 -11.64 0.89 2.64
C GLU A 28 -10.36 1.61 3.05
N GLY A 29 -10.15 2.78 2.44
CA GLY A 29 -8.95 3.58 2.66
C GLY A 29 -7.73 3.18 1.82
N LEU A 30 -7.81 2.12 0.99
CA LEU A 30 -6.80 1.83 -0.04
C LEU A 30 -6.94 2.85 -1.18
N LEU A 31 -5.86 3.57 -1.43
CA LEU A 31 -5.80 4.59 -2.49
C LEU A 31 -5.85 3.93 -3.87
N ASP A 32 -6.60 4.51 -4.80
CA ASP A 32 -6.39 4.23 -6.22
C ASP A 32 -5.10 4.92 -6.73
N ALA A 33 -4.71 4.64 -7.98
CA ALA A 33 -3.49 5.20 -8.54
C ALA A 33 -3.50 6.74 -8.59
N ARG A 34 -4.65 7.35 -8.93
CA ARG A 34 -4.76 8.81 -9.00
C ARG A 34 -4.70 9.43 -7.61
N GLU A 35 -5.36 8.84 -6.63
CA GLU A 35 -5.29 9.26 -5.23
C GLU A 35 -3.86 9.14 -4.69
N LEU A 36 -3.16 8.04 -4.98
CA LEU A 36 -1.78 7.87 -4.57
C LEU A 36 -0.85 8.91 -5.22
N LEU A 37 -1.02 9.20 -6.52
CA LEU A 37 -0.30 10.29 -7.18
C LEU A 37 -0.52 11.63 -6.47
N LEU A 38 -1.79 11.97 -6.18
CA LEU A 38 -2.10 13.22 -5.50
C LEU A 38 -1.51 13.26 -4.09
N ALA A 39 -1.52 12.15 -3.36
CA ALA A 39 -0.90 12.03 -2.03
C ALA A 39 0.62 12.23 -2.06
N VAL A 40 1.31 11.51 -2.95
CA VAL A 40 2.75 11.62 -3.17
C VAL A 40 3.15 13.03 -3.63
N ALA A 41 2.29 13.70 -4.41
CA ALA A 41 2.49 15.09 -4.81
C ALA A 41 2.16 16.12 -3.71
N GLY A 42 1.64 15.69 -2.56
CA GLY A 42 1.22 16.56 -1.47
C GLY A 42 -0.07 17.35 -1.74
N ASN A 43 -0.86 16.93 -2.74
CA ASN A 43 -2.08 17.59 -3.21
C ASN A 43 -3.36 16.84 -2.81
N LEU A 44 -3.25 15.83 -1.94
CA LEU A 44 -4.39 15.12 -1.38
C LEU A 44 -4.43 15.33 0.13
N GLU A 45 -5.60 15.69 0.63
CA GLU A 45 -5.93 15.74 2.05
C GLU A 45 -7.07 14.75 2.30
N GLY A 46 -7.12 14.11 3.47
CA GLY A 46 -8.19 13.14 3.73
C GLY A 46 -7.95 12.23 4.94
N GLY A 47 -8.84 11.25 5.09
CA GLY A 47 -8.96 10.40 6.29
C GLY A 47 -8.18 9.09 6.29
N SER A 48 -7.47 8.73 5.20
CA SER A 48 -6.63 7.52 5.17
C SER A 48 -5.19 7.85 5.61
N PRO A 49 -4.60 7.12 6.56
CA PRO A 49 -3.21 7.33 6.97
C PRO A 49 -2.21 7.08 5.82
N LEU A 50 -2.61 6.32 4.80
CA LEU A 50 -1.81 6.11 3.59
C LEU A 50 -1.44 7.41 2.88
N ILE A 51 -2.30 8.45 2.96
CA ILE A 51 -2.03 9.75 2.32
C ILE A 51 -0.79 10.39 2.95
N GLY A 52 -0.76 10.44 4.28
CA GLY A 52 0.37 10.99 5.03
C GLY A 52 1.65 10.21 4.81
N TRP A 53 1.58 8.88 4.86
CA TRP A 53 2.75 8.01 4.66
C TRP A 53 3.28 8.04 3.22
N ALA A 54 2.42 8.11 2.20
CA ALA A 54 2.85 8.24 0.81
C ALA A 54 3.57 9.57 0.57
N ARG A 55 3.07 10.66 1.15
CA ARG A 55 3.75 11.96 1.14
C ARG A 55 5.09 11.91 1.87
N GLU A 56 5.12 11.34 3.07
CA GLU A 56 6.34 11.19 3.88
C GLU A 56 7.41 10.40 3.11
N LEU A 57 7.05 9.30 2.43
CA LEU A 57 7.96 8.54 1.57
C LEU A 57 8.49 9.39 0.41
N ALA A 58 7.66 10.22 -0.22
CA ALA A 58 8.08 11.09 -1.31
C ALA A 58 9.13 12.12 -0.84
N ASP A 59 8.91 12.71 0.33
CA ASP A 59 9.82 13.69 0.94
C ASP A 59 11.16 13.04 1.35
N LEU A 60 11.12 11.85 1.95
CA LEU A 60 12.32 11.08 2.31
C LEU A 60 13.14 10.68 1.07
N HIS A 61 12.49 10.19 0.02
CA HIS A 61 13.18 9.84 -1.24
C HIS A 61 13.73 11.07 -1.98
N SER A 62 13.02 12.20 -1.93
CA SER A 62 13.51 13.48 -2.45
C SER A 62 14.78 13.94 -1.71
N THR A 63 14.80 13.77 -0.39
CA THR A 63 15.96 14.07 0.46
C THR A 63 17.16 13.18 0.10
N LEU A 64 16.97 11.85 0.01
CA LEU A 64 18.03 10.92 -0.41
C LEU A 64 18.58 11.26 -1.80
N THR A 65 17.68 11.49 -2.76
CA THR A 65 18.08 11.80 -4.15
C THR A 65 18.86 13.10 -4.21
N THR A 66 18.44 14.12 -3.46
CA THR A 66 19.13 15.42 -3.39
C THR A 66 20.50 15.31 -2.78
N ALA A 67 20.63 14.61 -1.66
CA ALA A 67 21.90 14.39 -0.98
C ALA A 67 22.89 13.54 -1.79
N THR A 68 22.40 12.66 -2.68
CA THR A 68 23.22 11.81 -3.55
C THR A 68 23.79 12.58 -4.73
N VAL A 69 22.94 13.33 -5.44
CA VAL A 69 23.33 13.97 -6.70
C VAL A 69 23.96 15.35 -6.49
N SER A 70 23.71 15.99 -5.34
CA SER A 70 24.25 17.32 -5.05
C SER A 70 24.80 17.37 -3.62
N PRO A 71 26.02 16.85 -3.39
CA PRO A 71 26.67 16.89 -2.07
C PRO A 71 26.76 18.30 -1.49
N ALA A 72 26.90 19.33 -2.33
CA ALA A 72 26.90 20.74 -1.90
C ALA A 72 25.53 21.26 -1.41
N ARG A 73 24.43 20.59 -1.74
CA ARG A 73 23.07 20.89 -1.27
C ARG A 73 22.61 19.95 -0.14
N ARG A 74 23.52 19.10 0.34
CA ARG A 74 23.26 18.18 1.45
C ARG A 74 23.15 18.99 2.75
N PRO A 75 22.09 18.81 3.54
CA PRO A 75 22.03 19.36 4.90
C PRO A 75 23.25 18.92 5.73
N ALA A 76 23.75 19.79 6.62
CA ALA A 76 24.94 19.49 7.42
C ALA A 76 24.73 18.29 8.37
N ASP A 77 23.49 18.03 8.76
CA ASP A 77 23.00 16.96 9.62
C ASP A 77 22.48 15.74 8.85
N PHE A 78 22.65 15.69 7.52
CA PHE A 78 22.18 14.57 6.72
C PHE A 78 22.93 13.27 7.04
N ASP A 79 22.17 12.27 7.47
CA ASP A 79 22.62 10.89 7.61
C ASP A 79 21.78 9.96 6.72
N ASP A 80 22.42 9.39 5.69
CA ASP A 80 21.80 8.43 4.75
C ASP A 80 21.19 7.23 5.49
N ARG A 81 21.85 6.74 6.55
CA ARG A 81 21.36 5.59 7.32
C ARG A 81 20.08 5.94 8.07
N THR A 82 20.02 7.12 8.68
CA THR A 82 18.83 7.62 9.37
C THR A 82 17.66 7.76 8.41
N VAL A 83 17.86 8.40 7.25
CA VAL A 83 16.77 8.58 6.27
C VAL A 83 16.28 7.24 5.71
N ARG A 84 17.17 6.28 5.44
CA ARG A 84 16.77 4.91 5.05
C ARG A 84 16.01 4.19 6.17
N GLY A 85 16.41 4.38 7.42
CA GLY A 85 15.70 3.86 8.59
C GLY A 85 14.26 4.39 8.66
N GLN A 86 14.08 5.70 8.45
CA GLN A 86 12.75 6.33 8.40
C GLN A 86 11.90 5.76 7.26
N ILE A 87 12.48 5.56 6.06
CA ILE A 87 11.76 4.92 4.94
C ILE A 87 11.30 3.51 5.34
N SER A 88 12.17 2.70 5.94
CA SER A 88 11.81 1.35 6.40
C SER A 88 10.71 1.38 7.48
N GLU A 89 10.72 2.37 8.36
CA GLU A 89 9.67 2.55 9.37
C GLU A 89 8.32 2.92 8.74
N VAL A 90 8.30 3.81 7.75
CA VAL A 90 7.06 4.14 7.03
C VAL A 90 6.52 2.93 6.27
N ILE A 91 7.39 2.16 5.61
CA ILE A 91 7.02 0.90 4.94
C ILE A 91 6.38 -0.06 5.93
N GLY A 92 6.98 -0.23 7.12
CA GLY A 92 6.42 -1.08 8.18
C GLY A 92 5.03 -0.64 8.63
N ARG A 93 4.82 0.67 8.83
CA ARG A 93 3.50 1.23 9.17
C ARG A 93 2.44 0.95 8.10
N ILE A 94 2.80 1.08 6.81
CA ILE A 94 1.91 0.73 5.70
C ILE A 94 1.59 -0.77 5.70
N ASP A 95 2.58 -1.62 5.92
CA ASP A 95 2.39 -3.07 5.91
C ASP A 95 1.51 -3.54 7.08
N GLU A 96 1.68 -2.98 8.27
CA GLU A 96 0.81 -3.21 9.43
C GLU A 96 -0.62 -2.74 9.14
N TRP A 97 -0.80 -1.56 8.57
CA TRP A 97 -2.11 -1.08 8.15
C TRP A 97 -2.74 -2.03 7.13
N SER A 98 -1.98 -2.46 6.13
CA SER A 98 -2.45 -3.36 5.07
C SER A 98 -2.91 -4.70 5.64
N ALA A 99 -2.19 -5.21 6.64
CA ALA A 99 -2.49 -6.45 7.32
C ALA A 99 -3.84 -6.42 8.05
N LEU A 100 -4.28 -5.23 8.49
CA LEU A 100 -5.51 -5.01 9.27
C LEU A 100 -6.71 -4.58 8.41
N HIS A 101 -6.46 -3.92 7.28
CA HIS A 101 -7.50 -3.27 6.47
C HIS A 101 -7.74 -3.95 5.12
N LEU A 102 -6.76 -4.67 4.57
CA LEU A 102 -6.94 -5.37 3.31
C LEU A 102 -7.53 -6.77 3.53
N PRO A 103 -8.43 -7.21 2.63
CA PRO A 103 -8.92 -8.58 2.66
C PRO A 103 -7.77 -9.55 2.34
N ARG A 104 -7.74 -10.69 3.04
CA ARG A 104 -6.70 -11.71 2.87
C ARG A 104 -7.25 -12.89 2.06
N PRO A 105 -6.92 -13.01 0.77
CA PRO A 105 -7.27 -14.21 0.03
C PRO A 105 -6.54 -15.43 0.59
N THR A 106 -7.27 -16.54 0.73
CA THR A 106 -6.70 -17.85 1.07
C THR A 106 -6.08 -18.53 -0.15
N ALA A 107 -6.46 -18.11 -1.36
CA ALA A 107 -5.91 -18.55 -2.64
C ALA A 107 -5.69 -17.36 -3.57
N GLY A 108 -4.51 -17.23 -4.17
CA GLY A 108 -4.15 -16.13 -5.07
C GLY A 108 -2.67 -16.16 -5.43
N ARG A 109 -2.27 -15.41 -6.47
CA ARG A 109 -0.85 -15.27 -6.82
C ARG A 109 -0.14 -14.52 -5.70
N ARG A 110 0.98 -15.04 -5.22
CA ARG A 110 1.82 -14.32 -4.25
C ARG A 110 2.56 -13.18 -4.95
N HIS A 111 2.37 -11.97 -4.46
CA HIS A 111 3.19 -10.84 -4.86
C HIS A 111 4.56 -10.92 -4.20
N THR A 112 5.58 -10.37 -4.84
CA THR A 112 6.96 -10.38 -4.34
C THR A 112 7.25 -9.25 -3.37
N HIS A 113 6.53 -8.13 -3.50
CA HIS A 113 6.70 -6.93 -2.69
C HIS A 113 5.47 -6.67 -1.80
N SER A 114 5.69 -6.14 -0.61
CA SER A 114 4.62 -5.68 0.28
C SER A 114 3.95 -4.42 -0.26
N LEU A 115 2.82 -4.02 0.32
CA LEU A 115 2.15 -2.77 -0.08
C LEU A 115 3.07 -1.57 0.18
N GLY A 116 3.74 -1.54 1.35
CA GLY A 116 4.66 -0.49 1.72
C GLY A 116 5.83 -0.38 0.75
N GLU A 117 6.40 -1.52 0.33
CA GLU A 117 7.47 -1.55 -0.68
C GLU A 117 7.00 -1.01 -2.04
N VAL A 118 5.80 -1.37 -2.48
CA VAL A 118 5.22 -0.85 -3.73
C VAL A 118 4.99 0.66 -3.66
N ILE A 119 4.39 1.16 -2.57
CA ILE A 119 4.15 2.59 -2.37
C ILE A 119 5.49 3.36 -2.28
N SER A 120 6.49 2.80 -1.59
CA SER A 120 7.83 3.38 -1.51
C SER A 120 8.50 3.47 -2.88
N HIS A 121 8.35 2.44 -3.73
CA HIS A 121 8.86 2.47 -5.09
C HIS A 121 8.20 3.56 -5.96
N ILE A 122 6.88 3.74 -5.83
CA ILE A 122 6.14 4.80 -6.51
C ILE A 122 6.64 6.18 -6.06
N ALA A 123 6.77 6.39 -4.75
CA ALA A 123 7.27 7.63 -4.17
C ALA A 123 8.70 7.95 -4.62
N ALA A 124 9.59 6.95 -4.65
CA ALA A 124 10.95 7.08 -5.17
C ALA A 124 10.98 7.49 -6.65
N THR A 125 10.15 6.82 -7.48
CA THR A 125 10.06 7.09 -8.92
C THR A 125 9.51 8.49 -9.18
N TYR A 126 8.53 8.93 -8.40
CA TYR A 126 8.00 10.30 -8.45
C TYR A 126 9.07 11.33 -8.10
N ALA A 127 9.81 11.14 -7.00
CA ALA A 127 10.88 12.04 -6.60
C ALA A 127 11.95 12.17 -7.69
N GLN A 128 12.33 11.05 -8.32
CA GLN A 128 13.27 11.04 -9.45
C GLN A 128 12.71 11.76 -10.68
N MET A 129 11.43 11.55 -11.02
CA MET A 129 10.76 12.23 -12.12
C MET A 129 10.75 13.75 -11.88
N GLN A 130 10.26 14.20 -10.73
CA GLN A 130 10.18 15.63 -10.40
C GLN A 130 11.54 16.32 -10.42
N ARG A 131 12.58 15.64 -9.94
CA ARG A 131 13.94 16.14 -10.05
C ARG A 131 14.35 16.31 -11.51
N THR A 132 14.13 15.28 -12.33
CA THR A 132 14.49 15.28 -13.76
C THR A 132 13.77 16.40 -14.51
N LEU A 133 12.47 16.59 -14.24
CA LEU A 133 11.67 17.67 -14.81
C LEU A 133 12.23 19.06 -14.45
N ARG A 134 12.69 19.24 -13.21
CA ARG A 134 13.21 20.54 -12.74
C ARG A 134 14.65 20.84 -13.16
N HIS A 135 15.49 19.81 -13.35
CA HIS A 135 16.94 20.00 -13.49
C HIS A 135 17.52 19.48 -14.82
N SER A 136 16.76 18.73 -15.62
CA SER A 136 17.21 18.32 -16.95
C SER A 136 16.95 19.43 -17.97
N GLY A 137 17.97 19.84 -18.72
CA GLY A 137 17.83 20.69 -19.90
C GLY A 137 17.35 19.95 -21.15
N SER A 138 17.21 18.61 -21.10
CA SER A 138 16.79 17.78 -22.23
C SER A 138 15.34 17.35 -22.12
N ALA A 139 14.53 17.73 -23.11
CA ALA A 139 13.12 17.31 -23.24
C ALA A 139 12.97 15.79 -23.37
N ALA A 140 13.94 15.10 -23.99
CA ALA A 140 13.92 13.64 -24.10
C ALA A 140 14.06 12.95 -22.73
N HIS A 141 14.95 13.46 -21.87
CA HIS A 141 15.09 12.94 -20.50
C HIS A 141 13.86 13.23 -19.64
N GLN A 142 13.25 14.41 -19.80
CA GLN A 142 12.01 14.77 -19.12
C GLN A 142 10.85 13.84 -19.53
N HIS A 143 10.68 13.61 -20.83
CA HIS A 143 9.68 12.71 -21.37
C HIS A 143 9.90 11.27 -20.88
N HIS A 144 11.12 10.76 -20.96
CA HIS A 144 11.44 9.41 -20.50
C HIS A 144 11.18 9.22 -19.00
N ALA A 145 11.48 10.22 -18.17
CA ALA A 145 11.18 10.17 -16.74
C ALA A 145 9.67 10.16 -16.46
N ALA A 146 8.89 10.97 -17.18
CA ALA A 146 7.44 10.98 -17.07
C ALA A 146 6.82 9.65 -17.54
N MET A 147 7.30 9.08 -18.64
CA MET A 147 6.86 7.78 -19.15
C MET A 147 7.15 6.65 -18.16
N ARG A 148 8.35 6.62 -17.58
CA ARG A 148 8.70 5.62 -16.56
C ARG A 148 7.77 5.71 -15.35
N PHE A 149 7.45 6.92 -14.91
CA PHE A 149 6.53 7.10 -13.79
C PHE A 149 5.09 6.66 -14.15
N ALA A 150 4.61 6.94 -15.36
CA ALA A 150 3.30 6.50 -15.84
C ALA A 150 3.19 4.96 -15.84
N GLN A 151 4.24 4.25 -16.27
CA GLN A 151 4.27 2.77 -16.23
C GLN A 151 4.17 2.22 -14.80
N VAL A 152 4.87 2.84 -13.85
CA VAL A 152 4.81 2.44 -12.44
C VAL A 152 3.42 2.71 -11.84
N GLN A 153 2.76 3.81 -12.25
CA GLN A 153 1.38 4.12 -11.86
C GLN A 153 0.37 3.11 -12.42
N GLU A 154 0.53 2.70 -13.68
CA GLU A 154 -0.31 1.68 -14.31
C GLU A 154 -0.20 0.33 -13.58
N GLY A 155 1.03 -0.12 -13.29
CA GLY A 155 1.24 -1.35 -12.52
C GLY A 155 0.64 -1.31 -11.11
N TYR A 156 0.58 -0.13 -10.48
CA TYR A 156 -0.14 0.03 -9.21
C TYR A 156 -1.65 -0.03 -9.38
N ALA A 157 -2.21 0.57 -10.43
CA ALA A 157 -3.64 0.48 -10.73
C ALA A 157 -4.09 -0.99 -10.92
N ASP A 158 -3.29 -1.77 -11.65
CA ASP A 158 -3.50 -3.20 -11.83
C ASP A 158 -3.45 -3.94 -10.50
N LEU A 159 -2.44 -3.68 -9.67
CA LEU A 159 -2.31 -4.29 -8.35
C LEU A 159 -3.52 -3.97 -7.46
N VAL A 160 -4.00 -2.72 -7.44
CA VAL A 160 -5.21 -2.34 -6.69
C VAL A 160 -6.43 -3.12 -7.19
N GLY A 161 -6.56 -3.31 -8.51
CA GLY A 161 -7.58 -4.18 -9.11
C GLY A 161 -7.47 -5.63 -8.64
N GLU A 162 -6.26 -6.19 -8.62
CA GLU A 162 -6.01 -7.55 -8.12
C GLU A 162 -6.31 -7.69 -6.63
N ILE A 163 -5.98 -6.70 -5.81
CA ILE A 163 -6.29 -6.67 -4.36
C ILE A 163 -7.80 -6.65 -4.15
N ARG A 164 -8.51 -5.74 -4.84
CA ARG A 164 -9.98 -5.60 -4.72
C ARG A 164 -10.72 -6.85 -5.21
N THR A 165 -10.15 -7.59 -6.16
CA THR A 165 -10.70 -8.85 -6.68
C THR A 165 -10.18 -10.09 -5.97
N LEU A 166 -9.38 -9.93 -4.91
CA LEU A 166 -8.82 -11.03 -4.11
C LEU A 166 -7.94 -12.01 -4.91
N ARG A 167 -7.32 -11.55 -6.01
CA ARG A 167 -6.49 -12.38 -6.90
C ARG A 167 -5.02 -12.42 -6.50
N VAL A 168 -4.60 -11.51 -5.62
CA VAL A 168 -3.22 -11.36 -5.18
C VAL A 168 -3.11 -11.44 -3.67
N GLN A 169 -2.07 -12.13 -3.20
CA GLN A 169 -1.68 -12.16 -1.80
C GLN A 169 -0.41 -11.32 -1.63
N LEU A 170 -0.49 -10.26 -0.84
CA LEU A 170 0.66 -9.43 -0.47
C LEU A 170 1.43 -10.06 0.70
N PRO A 171 2.78 -9.99 0.70
CA PRO A 171 3.57 -10.33 1.88
C PRO A 171 3.36 -9.27 2.97
N LEU A 172 3.44 -9.69 4.24
CA LEU A 172 3.21 -8.83 5.42
C LEU A 172 4.44 -7.96 5.79
N GLY A 173 5.34 -7.71 4.83
CA GLY A 173 6.63 -7.06 5.09
C GLY A 173 7.60 -7.92 5.91
N ALA A 174 8.87 -7.48 5.97
CA ALA A 174 9.95 -8.22 6.65
C ALA A 174 9.73 -8.42 8.16
N GLN A 175 8.82 -7.66 8.79
CA GLN A 175 8.50 -7.81 10.21
C GLN A 175 7.57 -9.00 10.50
N GLY A 176 6.92 -9.57 9.47
CA GLY A 176 6.09 -10.77 9.59
C GLY A 176 6.88 -12.09 9.61
N SER A 177 8.14 -12.09 9.21
CA SER A 177 8.98 -13.30 9.14
C SER A 177 9.90 -13.50 10.35
N ALA A 178 10.01 -12.51 11.24
CA ALA A 178 10.89 -12.56 12.41
C ALA A 178 10.28 -13.27 13.65
N LYS A 179 8.98 -13.60 13.66
CA LYS A 179 8.30 -14.18 14.84
C LYS A 179 8.22 -15.71 14.90
N THR A 180 9.10 -16.45 14.22
CA THR A 180 9.11 -17.93 14.31
C THR A 180 10.46 -18.55 14.64
N ARG A 181 11.41 -17.78 15.22
CA ARG A 181 12.68 -18.37 15.66
C ARG A 181 13.09 -17.93 17.06
N SER A 182 12.39 -18.44 18.07
CA SER A 182 12.85 -18.43 19.46
C SER A 182 12.15 -19.54 20.25
N THR A 183 12.69 -20.75 20.14
CA THR A 183 12.69 -21.73 21.22
C THR A 183 14.11 -22.27 21.30
N PRO A 184 14.96 -21.73 22.17
CA PRO A 184 16.09 -22.48 22.69
C PRO A 184 15.60 -23.35 23.86
N GLU A 185 15.99 -24.62 23.81
CA GLU A 185 15.93 -25.60 24.89
C GLU A 185 16.65 -25.12 26.16
#